data_AF-A0A3M1F0Z5-F1
#
_entry.id   AF-A0A3M1F0Z5-F1
#
_cell.length_a   1.000
_cell.length_b   1.000
_cell.length_c   1.000
_cell.angle_alpha   90.00
_cell.angle_beta   90.00
_cell.angle_gamma   90.00
#
_symmetry.space_group_name_H-M   'P 1'
#
loop_
_entity.id
_entity.type
_entity.pdbx_description
1 polymer ?
#
loop_
_entity_poly.entity_id
_entity_poly.type
_entity_poly.pdbx_seq_one_letter_code
_entity_poly.pdbx_strand_id
1 'polypeptide(L)'
;MKPTIDTSPLLQRIAQAIERHQPRQGLLRVSIARDAKWETSPSSSEQVLVRWLCWSLQDGDDELVPPEFEVLHPDVTEERLREALPDIFPSVKVVVDDDIDV
;
A
#
# COMPACT_ATOMS: atom_id res chain seq x y z
N MET A 1 -12.23 11.68 -6.40
CA MET A 1 -11.94 10.68 -7.46
C MET A 1 -11.51 9.39 -6.77
N LYS A 2 -12.15 8.25 -7.07
CA LYS A 2 -11.65 6.93 -6.64
C LYS A 2 -10.34 6.67 -7.42
N PRO A 3 -9.25 6.22 -6.77
CA PRO A 3 -8.04 5.85 -7.51
C PRO A 3 -8.38 4.68 -8.44
N THR A 4 -8.23 4.88 -9.75
CA THR A 4 -8.26 3.78 -10.71
C THR A 4 -6.88 3.12 -10.72
N ILE A 5 -6.82 1.79 -10.82
CA ILE A 5 -5.57 1.00 -10.87
C ILE A 5 -4.58 1.61 -11.88
N ASP A 6 -5.10 2.10 -12.99
CA ASP A 6 -4.31 2.64 -14.11
C ASP A 6 -3.50 3.90 -13.79
N THR A 7 -3.79 4.61 -12.68
CA THR A 7 -3.16 5.91 -12.37
C THR A 7 -2.24 5.88 -11.16
N SER A 8 -2.23 4.80 -10.37
CA SER A 8 -1.38 4.69 -9.19
C SER A 8 -0.26 3.67 -9.42
N PRO A 9 1.02 4.09 -9.45
CA PRO A 9 2.16 3.17 -9.57
C PRO A 9 2.18 2.08 -8.49
N LEU A 10 1.72 2.41 -7.28
CA LEU A 10 1.58 1.44 -6.19
C LEU A 10 0.55 0.36 -6.53
N LEU A 11 -0.66 0.76 -6.95
CA LEU A 11 -1.70 -0.21 -7.31
C LEU A 11 -1.27 -1.09 -8.48
N GLN A 12 -0.52 -0.54 -9.44
CA GLN A 12 0.04 -1.32 -10.55
C GLN A 12 1.06 -2.36 -10.07
N ARG A 13 1.96 -2.00 -9.15
CA ARG A 13 2.94 -2.96 -8.58
C ARG A 13 2.24 -4.07 -7.80
N ILE A 14 1.24 -3.74 -6.98
CA ILE A 14 0.44 -4.72 -6.25
C ILE A 14 -0.31 -5.64 -7.23
N ALA A 15 -0.94 -5.08 -8.26
CA ALA A 15 -1.64 -5.86 -9.28
C ALA A 15 -0.70 -6.84 -9.99
N GLN A 16 0.48 -6.37 -10.40
CA GLN A 16 1.51 -7.19 -11.03
C GLN A 16 2.01 -8.30 -10.10
N ALA A 17 2.18 -8.03 -8.79
CA ALA A 17 2.55 -9.05 -7.83
C ALA A 17 1.47 -10.14 -7.71
N ILE A 18 0.20 -9.75 -7.59
CA ILE A 18 -0.92 -10.69 -7.51
C ILE A 18 -1.01 -11.53 -8.79
N GLU A 19 -0.88 -10.92 -9.97
CA GLU A 19 -0.92 -11.62 -11.25
C GLU A 19 0.27 -12.58 -11.43
N ARG A 20 1.47 -12.16 -11.01
CA ARG A 20 2.70 -12.95 -11.12
C ARG A 20 2.68 -14.19 -10.24
N HIS A 21 2.20 -14.05 -9.00
CA HIS A 21 2.24 -15.14 -8.02
C HIS A 21 0.98 -15.99 -8.01
N GLN A 22 -0.16 -15.46 -8.50
CA GLN A 22 -1.47 -16.14 -8.53
C GLN A 22 -1.81 -16.87 -7.21
N PRO A 23 -1.79 -16.15 -6.07
CA PRO A 23 -1.96 -16.78 -4.77
C PRO A 23 -3.34 -17.43 -4.64
N ARG A 24 -3.41 -18.61 -4.03
CA ARG A 24 -4.68 -19.34 -3.85
C ARG A 24 -5.46 -18.85 -2.65
N GLN A 25 -4.77 -18.47 -1.59
CA GLN A 25 -5.29 -17.90 -0.34
C GLN A 25 -4.60 -16.56 -0.07
N GLY A 26 -4.48 -15.74 -1.12
CA GLY A 26 -3.73 -14.49 -1.08
C GLY A 26 -4.21 -13.54 0.02
N LEU A 27 -3.26 -13.02 0.79
CA LEU A 27 -3.46 -11.97 1.77
C LEU A 27 -2.57 -10.78 1.40
N LEU A 28 -3.20 -9.69 0.98
CA LEU A 28 -2.57 -8.39 0.83
C LEU A 28 -2.69 -7.65 2.16
N ARG A 29 -1.56 -7.44 2.85
CA ARG A 29 -1.51 -6.60 4.05
C ARG A 29 -1.00 -5.22 3.67
N VAL A 30 -1.68 -4.19 4.14
CA VAL A 30 -1.33 -2.80 3.93
C VAL A 30 -1.39 -2.06 5.26
N SER A 31 -0.24 -1.58 5.71
CA SER A 31 -0.09 -0.82 6.94
C SER A 31 0.23 0.62 6.58
N ILE A 32 -0.51 1.59 7.12
CA ILE A 32 -0.29 3.00 6.80
C ILE A 32 -0.04 3.82 8.07
N ALA A 33 0.92 4.74 8.01
CA ALA A 33 1.25 5.58 9.15
C ALA A 33 0.04 6.45 9.53
N ARG A 34 -0.31 6.44 10.82
CA ARG A 34 -1.44 7.20 11.35
C ARG A 34 -1.31 8.70 11.03
N ASP A 35 -0.12 9.24 11.27
CA ASP A 35 0.19 10.65 11.06
C ASP A 35 1.04 10.88 9.81
N ALA A 36 0.80 12.01 9.15
CA ALA A 36 1.68 12.49 8.08
C ALA A 36 2.95 13.11 8.68
N LYS A 37 4.08 12.93 7.99
CA LYS A 37 5.39 13.43 8.40
C LYS A 37 6.02 14.33 7.35
N TRP A 38 6.78 15.31 7.81
CA TRP A 38 7.60 16.15 6.94
C TRP A 38 8.88 15.40 6.59
N GLU A 39 9.05 15.10 5.31
CA GLU A 39 10.25 14.50 4.75
C GLU A 39 11.04 15.52 3.95
N THR A 40 12.36 15.44 3.99
CA THR A 40 13.22 16.30 3.15
C THR A 40 13.47 15.60 1.83
N SER A 41 13.07 16.24 0.74
CA SER A 41 13.34 15.76 -0.60
C SER A 41 14.85 15.61 -0.82
N PRO A 42 15.34 14.43 -1.24
CA PRO A 42 16.76 14.22 -1.49
C PRO A 42 17.30 15.10 -2.63
N SER A 43 16.42 15.56 -3.52
CA SER A 43 16.79 16.29 -4.74
C SER A 43 16.74 17.80 -4.60
N SER A 44 15.91 18.35 -3.72
CA SER A 44 15.67 19.80 -3.63
C SER A 44 15.90 20.41 -2.24
N SER A 45 16.17 19.60 -1.20
CA SER A 45 16.18 20.05 0.21
C SER A 45 14.85 20.67 0.68
N GLU A 46 13.80 20.59 -0.13
CA GLU A 46 12.46 21.04 0.23
C GLU A 46 11.80 20.03 1.15
N GLN A 47 11.05 20.54 2.14
CA GLN A 47 10.23 19.70 2.99
C GLN A 47 8.89 19.45 2.32
N VAL A 48 8.52 18.18 2.21
CA VAL A 48 7.23 17.73 1.69
C VAL A 48 6.51 16.93 2.77
N LEU A 49 5.24 17.24 2.98
CA LEU A 49 4.40 16.47 3.89
C LEU A 49 3.96 15.19 3.18
N VAL A 50 4.23 14.05 3.77
CA VAL A 50 3.95 12.73 3.19
C VAL A 50 3.36 11.80 4.24
N ARG A 51 2.78 10.70 3.79
CA ARG A 51 2.39 9.60 4.68
C ARG A 51 3.04 8.32 4.19
N TRP A 52 3.63 7.58 5.12
CA TRP A 52 4.26 6.31 4.80
C TRP A 52 3.24 5.19 4.76
N LEU A 53 3.47 4.24 3.88
CA LEU A 53 2.73 3.00 3.74
C LEU A 53 3.72 1.85 3.63
N CYS A 54 3.38 0.71 4.22
CA CYS A 54 4.05 -0.55 4.02
C CYS A 54 3.04 -1.56 3.47
N TRP A 55 3.45 -2.39 2.52
CA TRP A 55 2.58 -3.45 2.01
C TRP A 55 3.34 -4.76 1.81
N SER A 56 2.63 -5.88 1.88
CA SER A 56 3.17 -7.21 1.63
C SER A 56 2.09 -8.13 1.06
N LEU A 57 2.52 -9.22 0.41
CA LEU A 57 1.64 -10.25 -0.14
C LEU A 57 2.03 -11.62 0.38
N GLN A 58 1.07 -12.36 0.91
CA GLN A 58 1.24 -13.70 1.48
C GLN A 58 0.27 -14.69 0.83
N ASP A 59 0.60 -15.97 0.83
CA ASP A 59 -0.31 -17.08 0.48
C ASP A 59 -0.19 -18.17 1.56
N GLY A 60 -1.12 -18.17 2.51
CA GLY A 60 -0.98 -18.99 3.73
C GLY A 60 0.19 -18.51 4.59
N ASP A 61 1.14 -19.39 4.88
CA ASP A 61 2.35 -19.08 5.66
C ASP A 61 3.51 -18.57 4.77
N ASP A 62 3.36 -18.63 3.44
CA ASP A 62 4.40 -18.23 2.50
C ASP A 62 4.34 -16.73 2.22
N GLU A 63 5.47 -16.05 2.41
CA GLU A 63 5.66 -14.67 1.99
C GLU A 63 6.02 -14.61 0.50
N LEU A 64 5.11 -14.07 -0.32
CA LEU A 64 5.30 -13.93 -1.77
C LEU A 64 6.00 -12.62 -2.13
N VAL A 65 5.60 -11.54 -1.45
CA VAL A 65 6.25 -10.24 -1.52
C VAL A 65 6.57 -9.78 -0.10
N PRO A 66 7.86 -9.56 0.24
CA PRO A 66 8.24 -9.05 1.54
C PRO A 66 7.70 -7.64 1.76
N PRO A 67 7.66 -7.15 3.01
CA PRO A 67 7.24 -5.79 3.32
C PRO A 67 8.01 -4.73 2.51
N GLU A 68 7.29 -3.94 1.73
CA GLU A 68 7.81 -2.84 0.92
C GLU A 68 7.24 -1.49 1.38
N PHE A 69 8.12 -0.51 1.57
CA PHE A 69 7.76 0.84 1.99
C PHE A 69 7.52 1.78 0.81
N GLU A 70 6.52 2.62 0.97
CA GLU A 70 6.04 3.56 -0.04
C GLU A 70 5.70 4.89 0.59
N VAL A 71 6.00 5.96 -0.15
CA VAL A 71 5.66 7.32 0.23
C VAL A 71 4.41 7.73 -0.51
N LEU A 72 3.38 8.16 0.23
CA LEU A 72 2.10 8.58 -0.30
C LEU A 72 1.82 10.05 -0.03
N HIS A 73 0.84 10.57 -0.77
CA HIS A 73 0.24 11.86 -0.47
C HIS A 73 -0.40 11.84 0.94
N PRO A 74 -0.28 12.92 1.74
CA PRO A 74 -0.75 12.96 3.13
C PRO A 74 -2.28 12.76 3.27
N ASP A 75 -3.04 13.02 2.22
CA ASP A 75 -4.50 12.83 2.21
C ASP A 75 -4.94 11.36 2.05
N VAL A 76 -4.01 10.44 1.77
CA VAL A 76 -4.35 9.01 1.74
C VAL A 76 -4.43 8.52 3.17
N THR A 77 -5.60 8.08 3.62
CA THR A 77 -5.84 7.61 5.00
C THR A 77 -6.08 6.10 5.01
N GLU A 78 -5.92 5.50 6.19
CA GLU A 78 -6.30 4.11 6.48
C GLU A 78 -7.74 3.81 6.05
N GLU A 79 -8.69 4.68 6.42
CA GLU A 79 -10.10 4.54 6.07
C GLU A 79 -10.31 4.48 4.55
N ARG A 80 -9.69 5.40 3.80
CA ARG A 80 -9.79 5.44 2.34
C ARG A 80 -9.21 4.18 1.70
N LEU A 81 -8.12 3.63 2.24
CA LEU A 81 -7.52 2.40 1.75
C LEU A 81 -8.39 1.19 2.08
N ARG A 82 -8.93 1.12 3.31
CA ARG A 82 -9.83 0.06 3.75
C ARG A 82 -11.09 -0.02 2.89
N GLU A 83 -11.63 1.11 2.46
CA GLU A 83 -12.78 1.15 1.56
C GLU A 83 -12.42 0.80 0.12
N ALA A 84 -11.30 1.30 -0.40
CA ALA A 84 -11.00 1.19 -1.83
C ALA A 84 -10.31 -0.12 -2.22
N LEU A 85 -9.36 -0.61 -1.42
CA LEU A 85 -8.51 -1.74 -1.81
C LEU A 85 -9.26 -3.07 -1.98
N PRO A 86 -10.26 -3.44 -1.17
CA PRO A 86 -11.03 -4.67 -1.38
C PRO A 86 -11.78 -4.69 -2.71
N ASP A 87 -12.31 -3.54 -3.16
CA ASP A 87 -12.98 -3.41 -4.45
C ASP A 87 -11.97 -3.53 -5.62
N ILE A 88 -10.75 -3.04 -5.40
CA ILE A 88 -9.67 -3.02 -6.40
C ILE A 88 -9.02 -4.40 -6.56
N PHE A 89 -8.83 -5.13 -5.46
CA PHE A 89 -8.17 -6.43 -5.43
C PHE A 89 -9.09 -7.53 -4.89
N PRO A 90 -10.22 -7.83 -5.57
CA PRO A 90 -11.22 -8.77 -5.06
C PRO A 90 -10.77 -10.24 -5.07
N SER A 91 -9.66 -10.56 -5.75
CA SER A 91 -9.10 -11.90 -5.84
C SER A 91 -8.28 -12.32 -4.61
N VAL A 92 -7.96 -11.39 -3.72
CA VAL A 92 -7.18 -11.64 -2.50
C VAL A 92 -7.92 -11.05 -1.29
N LYS A 93 -7.66 -11.60 -0.11
CA LYS A 93 -8.10 -10.96 1.13
C LYS A 93 -7.24 -9.72 1.35
N VAL A 94 -7.87 -8.59 1.63
CA VAL A 94 -7.17 -7.34 1.95
C VAL A 94 -7.31 -7.04 3.44
N VAL A 95 -6.20 -6.74 4.10
CA VAL A 95 -6.15 -6.24 5.47
C VAL A 95 -5.46 -4.89 5.47
N VAL A 96 -6.15 -3.88 6.01
CA VAL A 96 -5.61 -2.53 6.17
C VAL A 96 -5.55 -2.19 7.66
N ASP A 97 -4.36 -1.84 8.13
CA ASP A 97 -4.08 -1.44 9.51
C ASP A 97 -3.15 -0.21 9.58
N ASP A 98 -2.87 0.27 10.78
CA ASP A 98 -2.00 1.42 11.06
C ASP A 98 -0.73 1.06 11.84
N ASP A 99 -0.30 -0.20 11.74
CA ASP A 99 0.78 -0.79 12.55
C ASP A 99 2.19 -0.50 12.01
N ILE A 100 2.41 0.72 11.50
CA ILE A 100 3.76 1.18 11.14
C ILE A 100 4.16 2.43 11.91
N ASP A 101 5.22 2.29 12.69
CA ASP A 101 5.92 3.39 13.36
C ASP A 101 7.14 3.75 12.50
N VAL A 102 6.96 4.76 11.66
CA VAL A 102 8.01 5.37 10.84
C VAL A 102 8.58 6.60 11.52
#